data_AF-A0A945NHY3-F1
#
_entry.id   AF-A0A945NHY3-F1
#
_cell.length_a   1.000
_cell.length_b   1.000
_cell.length_c   1.000
_cell.angle_alpha   90.00
_cell.angle_beta   90.00
_cell.angle_gamma   90.00
#
_symmetry.space_group_name_H-M   'P 1'
#
loop_
_entity.id
_entity.type
_entity.pdbx_description
1 polymer ?
#
loop_
_entity_poly.entity_id
_entity_poly.type
_entity_poly.pdbx_seq_one_letter_code
_entity_poly.pdbx_strand_id
1 'polypeptide(L)'
;MREPKTRNGVTAVILFGLVVGMTGLAFASDPLYRIFCQVTGYGGTTKVAEAVPDSQIIDQVVTVRFDANVNKSLAWRFKPVQNTIKVRLGEPAIAFYEATNVSDKAIVGTATFNVAPFKAGEYFSKIECFCFTEQVLKPGQTVQMPVTFFVDPAILKDRNSADVKTITLSYTFFASDDQSEALKLKTSQVISKGQGSTLSSREVIPKG
;
A
#
# COMPACT_ATOMS: atom_id res chain seq x y z
N MET A 1 -53.75 -38.79 42.44
CA MET A 1 -53.81 -38.05 41.17
C MET A 1 -53.37 -36.61 41.44
N ARG A 2 -52.17 -36.20 41.02
CA ARG A 2 -51.71 -34.81 41.12
C ARG A 2 -51.12 -34.45 39.76
N GLU A 3 -51.85 -33.62 39.03
CA GLU A 3 -51.43 -33.08 37.73
C GLU A 3 -50.18 -32.20 37.87
N PRO A 4 -49.18 -32.30 36.98
CA PRO A 4 -48.08 -31.34 36.93
C PRO A 4 -48.55 -30.04 36.26
N LYS A 5 -49.18 -29.19 37.07
CA LYS A 5 -49.68 -27.86 36.72
C LYS A 5 -48.52 -26.89 36.42
N THR A 6 -48.39 -26.53 35.15
CA THR A 6 -47.90 -25.25 34.57
C THR A 6 -46.51 -24.69 34.95
N ARG A 7 -45.67 -25.36 35.75
CA ARG A 7 -44.36 -24.79 36.13
C ARG A 7 -43.32 -24.77 34.99
N ASN A 8 -43.33 -25.79 34.14
CA ASN A 8 -42.39 -25.89 33.01
C ASN A 8 -42.79 -24.97 31.85
N GLY A 9 -44.10 -24.73 31.67
CA GLY A 9 -44.59 -23.81 30.64
C GLY A 9 -44.20 -22.36 30.92
N VAL A 10 -44.29 -21.93 32.18
CA VAL A 10 -43.85 -20.59 32.60
C VAL A 10 -42.33 -20.44 32.42
N THR A 11 -41.54 -21.42 32.83
CA THR A 11 -40.08 -21.39 32.61
C THR A 11 -39.72 -21.39 31.12
N ALA A 12 -40.43 -22.15 30.28
CA ALA A 12 -40.21 -22.17 28.83
C ALA A 12 -40.53 -20.82 28.19
N VAL A 13 -41.61 -20.15 28.60
CA VAL A 13 -41.96 -18.80 28.12
C VAL A 13 -40.92 -17.77 28.56
N ILE A 14 -40.41 -17.85 29.79
CA ILE A 14 -39.34 -16.95 30.29
C ILE A 14 -38.05 -17.15 29.48
N LEU A 15 -37.62 -18.40 29.28
CA LEU A 15 -36.41 -18.71 28.50
C LEU A 15 -36.56 -18.28 27.04
N PHE A 16 -37.72 -18.51 26.44
CA PHE A 16 -38.00 -18.06 25.07
C PHE A 16 -38.01 -16.54 24.96
N GLY A 17 -38.64 -15.84 25.91
CA GLY A 17 -38.63 -14.38 25.98
C GLY A 17 -37.23 -13.80 26.14
N LEU A 18 -36.36 -14.47 26.91
CA LEU A 18 -34.96 -14.07 27.06
C LEU A 18 -34.19 -14.22 25.74
N VAL A 19 -34.35 -15.34 25.04
CA VAL A 19 -33.69 -15.57 23.74
C VAL A 19 -34.14 -14.56 22.69
N VAL A 20 -35.46 -14.32 22.59
CA VAL A 20 -36.01 -13.32 21.66
C VAL A 20 -35.58 -11.91 22.04
N GLY A 21 -35.54 -11.59 23.34
CA GLY A 21 -35.08 -10.30 23.84
C GLY A 21 -33.60 -10.03 23.51
N MET A 22 -32.72 -11.00 23.76
CA MET A 22 -31.29 -10.87 23.43
C MET A 22 -31.06 -10.77 21.92
N THR A 23 -31.84 -11.50 21.13
CA THR A 23 -31.76 -11.44 19.66
C THR A 23 -32.26 -10.09 19.15
N GLY A 24 -33.37 -9.58 19.68
CA GLY A 24 -33.89 -8.25 19.36
C GLY A 24 -32.91 -7.13 19.70
N LEU A 25 -32.24 -7.21 20.86
CA LEU A 25 -31.19 -6.27 21.25
C LEU A 25 -29.96 -6.34 20.32
N ALA A 26 -29.57 -7.53 19.88
CA ALA A 26 -28.46 -7.69 18.93
C ALA A 26 -28.78 -7.04 17.57
N PHE A 27 -29.99 -7.24 17.04
CA PHE A 27 -30.41 -6.60 15.79
C PHE A 27 -30.65 -5.09 15.93
N ALA A 28 -31.08 -4.61 17.10
CA ALA A 28 -31.29 -3.18 17.36
C ALA A 28 -29.97 -2.42 17.63
N SER A 29 -28.89 -3.13 17.97
CA SER A 29 -27.59 -2.51 18.26
C SER A 29 -27.03 -1.75 17.06
N ASP A 30 -27.01 -2.36 15.87
CA ASP A 30 -26.48 -1.72 14.65
C ASP A 30 -27.19 -0.39 14.29
N PRO A 31 -28.54 -0.31 14.17
CA PRO A 31 -29.22 0.95 13.87
C PRO A 31 -29.11 1.99 14.99
N LEU A 32 -29.12 1.57 16.27
CA LEU A 32 -28.93 2.49 17.39
C LEU A 32 -27.50 3.08 17.37
N TYR A 33 -26.50 2.25 17.08
CA TYR A 33 -25.11 2.69 16.93
C TYR A 33 -24.98 3.65 15.74
N ARG A 34 -25.63 3.38 14.60
CA ARG A 34 -25.65 4.29 13.44
C ARG A 34 -26.25 5.65 13.79
N ILE A 35 -27.37 5.70 14.50
CA ILE A 35 -28.01 6.95 14.92
C ILE A 35 -27.11 7.71 15.89
N PHE A 36 -26.50 7.00 16.84
CA PHE A 36 -25.56 7.59 17.78
C PHE A 36 -24.32 8.15 17.06
N CYS A 37 -23.73 7.39 16.14
CA CYS A 37 -22.62 7.83 15.28
C CYS A 37 -23.01 9.05 14.42
N GLN A 38 -24.23 9.11 13.90
CA GLN A 38 -24.69 10.23 13.07
C GLN A 38 -24.92 11.51 13.87
N VAL A 39 -25.41 11.40 15.12
CA VAL A 39 -25.68 12.55 15.99
C VAL A 39 -24.41 13.06 16.67
N THR A 40 -23.50 12.16 17.07
CA THR A 40 -22.30 12.50 17.83
C THR A 40 -21.03 12.60 16.98
N GLY A 41 -21.03 12.05 15.75
CA GLY A 41 -19.86 12.02 14.88
C GLY A 41 -18.76 11.05 15.31
N TYR A 42 -19.02 10.20 16.31
CA TYR A 42 -18.04 9.26 16.85
C TYR A 42 -17.86 8.07 15.89
N GLY A 43 -16.65 7.91 15.33
CA GLY A 43 -16.30 6.78 14.45
C GLY A 43 -16.07 7.11 12.98
N GLY A 44 -16.16 8.38 12.57
CA GLY A 44 -15.77 8.78 11.20
C GLY A 44 -16.63 8.17 10.08
N THR A 45 -17.87 7.76 10.38
CA THR A 45 -18.84 7.37 9.36
C THR A 45 -19.10 8.58 8.47
N THR A 46 -18.49 8.53 7.29
CA THR A 46 -18.65 9.52 6.25
C THR A 46 -20.14 9.74 6.02
N LYS A 47 -20.60 10.99 6.22
CA LYS A 47 -21.67 11.48 5.35
C LYS A 47 -21.25 11.06 3.95
N VAL A 48 -22.13 10.45 3.16
CA VAL A 48 -21.93 10.47 1.71
C VAL A 48 -22.01 11.94 1.34
N ALA A 49 -20.90 12.61 1.52
CA ALA A 49 -20.66 13.90 1.00
C ALA A 49 -20.40 13.59 -0.47
N GLU A 50 -21.29 14.07 -1.32
CA GLU A 50 -21.03 14.20 -2.77
C GLU A 50 -19.79 15.07 -3.06
N ALA A 51 -19.03 15.47 -2.03
CA ALA A 51 -17.72 16.07 -2.11
C ALA A 51 -16.83 15.50 -0.99
N VAL A 52 -15.59 15.16 -1.35
CA VAL A 52 -14.45 14.95 -0.44
C VAL A 52 -14.57 15.92 0.74
N PRO A 53 -14.39 15.46 2.01
CA PRO A 53 -14.41 16.39 3.14
C PRO A 53 -13.44 17.50 2.80
N ASP A 54 -13.87 18.74 3.03
CA ASP A 54 -13.17 19.98 2.69
C ASP A 54 -11.80 20.02 3.40
N SER A 55 -10.86 19.16 2.99
CA SER A 55 -9.44 19.44 2.97
C SER A 55 -9.37 20.59 1.99
N GLN A 56 -9.70 21.79 2.50
CA GLN A 56 -9.65 23.02 1.73
C GLN A 56 -8.35 22.94 0.98
N ILE A 57 -8.42 22.84 -0.34
CA ILE A 57 -7.24 22.90 -1.17
C ILE A 57 -6.78 24.33 -0.96
N ILE A 58 -5.85 24.50 -0.02
CA ILE A 58 -5.31 25.80 0.30
C ILE A 58 -4.45 26.13 -0.91
N ASP A 59 -4.61 27.33 -1.48
CA ASP A 59 -3.76 27.82 -2.58
C ASP A 59 -2.27 27.97 -2.17
N GLN A 60 -1.90 27.50 -0.97
CA GLN A 60 -0.52 27.29 -0.58
C GLN A 60 0.10 26.12 -1.35
N VAL A 61 1.21 26.45 -2.01
CA VAL A 61 2.01 25.52 -2.79
C VAL A 61 3.26 25.16 -2.00
N VAL A 62 3.50 23.86 -1.86
CA VAL A 62 4.72 23.31 -1.29
C VAL A 62 5.57 22.70 -2.41
N THR A 63 6.88 22.89 -2.32
CA THR A 63 7.83 22.27 -3.24
C THR A 63 8.27 20.92 -2.69
N VAL A 64 7.97 19.85 -3.40
CA VAL A 64 8.46 18.52 -3.07
C VAL A 64 9.68 18.23 -3.92
N ARG A 65 10.82 18.00 -3.28
CA ARG A 65 12.08 17.60 -3.89
C ARG A 65 12.25 16.10 -3.79
N PHE A 66 12.61 15.47 -4.89
CA PHE A 66 12.85 14.03 -4.95
C PHE A 66 14.34 13.76 -4.98
N ASP A 67 14.76 12.89 -4.08
CA ASP A 67 16.12 12.44 -3.94
C ASP A 67 16.17 10.92 -4.04
N ALA A 68 17.20 10.41 -4.70
CA ALA A 68 17.32 9.01 -5.07
C ALA A 68 18.75 8.54 -4.80
N ASN A 69 18.87 7.55 -3.92
CA ASN A 69 20.14 6.96 -3.52
C ASN A 69 20.10 5.45 -3.76
N VAL A 70 21.27 4.89 -4.02
CA VAL A 70 21.49 3.44 -4.15
C VAL A 70 22.68 3.08 -3.28
N ASN A 71 22.56 2.00 -2.51
CA ASN A 71 23.68 1.43 -1.79
C ASN A 71 24.72 0.88 -2.78
N LYS A 72 26.01 1.06 -2.47
CA LYS A 72 27.12 0.55 -3.31
C LYS A 72 27.08 -0.96 -3.55
N SER A 73 26.46 -1.74 -2.66
CA SER A 73 26.28 -3.19 -2.84
C SER A 73 25.25 -3.56 -3.92
N LEU A 74 24.40 -2.61 -4.32
CA LEU A 74 23.36 -2.80 -5.32
C LEU A 74 23.78 -2.16 -6.65
N ALA A 75 24.02 -2.99 -7.66
CA ALA A 75 24.41 -2.55 -9.00
C ALA A 75 23.21 -2.02 -9.81
N TRP A 76 22.48 -1.06 -9.26
CA TRP A 76 21.35 -0.40 -9.89
C TRP A 76 21.66 1.08 -10.13
N ARG A 77 21.07 1.63 -11.18
CA ARG A 77 20.99 3.07 -11.40
C ARG A 77 19.58 3.50 -11.06
N PHE A 78 19.44 4.34 -10.04
CA PHE A 78 18.16 4.85 -9.57
C PHE A 78 18.17 6.38 -9.61
N LYS A 79 17.17 6.97 -10.25
CA LYS A 79 17.05 8.44 -10.38
C LYS A 79 15.57 8.84 -10.39
N PRO A 80 15.23 10.03 -9.88
CA PRO A 80 13.92 10.59 -10.12
C PRO A 80 13.83 11.06 -11.58
N VAL A 81 12.65 10.96 -12.18
CA VAL A 81 12.40 11.55 -13.51
C VAL A 81 12.34 13.08 -13.41
N GLN A 82 11.85 13.58 -12.28
CA GLN A 82 11.74 15.00 -11.95
C GLN A 82 12.33 15.27 -10.57
N ASN A 83 13.25 16.23 -10.45
CA ASN A 83 13.91 16.51 -9.16
C ASN A 83 13.02 17.30 -8.20
N THR A 84 12.08 18.08 -8.71
CA THR A 84 11.18 18.91 -7.91
C THR A 84 9.82 19.04 -8.57
N ILE A 85 8.76 19.00 -7.78
CA ILE A 85 7.43 19.45 -8.20
C ILE A 85 6.80 20.40 -7.20
N LYS A 86 5.89 21.23 -7.69
CA LYS A 86 5.09 22.13 -6.88
C LYS A 86 3.69 21.53 -6.77
N VAL A 87 3.24 21.29 -5.56
CA VAL A 87 1.92 20.68 -5.29
C VAL A 87 1.15 21.59 -4.35
N ARG A 88 -0.17 21.64 -4.52
CA ARG A 88 -1.05 22.31 -3.58
C ARG A 88 -1.28 21.41 -2.38
N LEU A 89 -1.44 22.01 -1.20
CA LEU A 89 -1.79 21.25 -0.01
C LEU A 89 -3.16 20.60 -0.18
N GLY A 90 -3.29 19.32 0.17
CA GLY A 90 -4.49 18.51 -0.01
C GLY A 90 -4.67 17.91 -1.41
N GLU A 91 -3.87 18.30 -2.40
CA GLU A 91 -3.94 17.75 -3.76
C GLU A 91 -3.05 16.50 -3.90
N PRO A 92 -3.58 15.36 -4.36
CA PRO A 92 -2.75 14.19 -4.66
C PRO A 92 -1.91 14.44 -5.91
N ALA A 93 -0.63 14.11 -5.83
CA ALA A 93 0.33 14.22 -6.91
C ALA A 93 1.05 12.89 -7.15
N ILE A 94 1.51 12.70 -8.38
CA ILE A 94 2.26 11.52 -8.80
C ILE A 94 3.65 11.95 -9.24
N ALA A 95 4.67 11.27 -8.75
CA ALA A 95 6.04 11.39 -9.23
C ALA A 95 6.55 10.05 -9.75
N PHE A 96 7.42 10.11 -10.74
CA PHE A 96 8.01 8.92 -11.35
C PHE A 96 9.47 8.80 -10.98
N TYR A 97 9.88 7.58 -10.62
CA TYR A 97 11.27 7.20 -10.50
C TYR A 97 11.64 6.16 -11.54
N GLU A 98 12.88 6.19 -11.99
CA GLU A 98 13.43 5.23 -12.96
C GLU A 98 14.51 4.40 -12.26
N ALA A 99 14.36 3.07 -12.32
CA ALA A 99 15.35 2.12 -11.84
C ALA A 99 15.83 1.21 -12.97
N THR A 100 17.15 1.12 -13.14
CA THR A 100 17.80 0.27 -14.14
C THR A 100 18.79 -0.66 -13.46
N ASN A 101 18.68 -1.97 -13.69
CA ASN A 101 19.71 -2.92 -13.28
C ASN A 101 20.87 -2.90 -14.28
N VAL A 102 22.05 -2.48 -13.85
CA VAL A 102 23.25 -2.37 -14.69
C VAL A 102 24.15 -3.61 -14.60
N SER A 103 23.71 -4.67 -13.92
CA SER A 103 24.47 -5.92 -13.79
C SER A 103 23.99 -7.01 -14.74
N ASP A 104 24.80 -8.05 -14.90
CA ASP A 104 24.51 -9.22 -15.75
C ASP A 104 23.64 -10.28 -15.05
N LYS A 105 23.15 -10.00 -13.84
CA LYS A 105 22.31 -10.92 -13.05
C LYS A 105 21.02 -10.24 -12.61
N ALA A 106 19.95 -11.02 -12.50
CA ALA A 106 18.77 -10.56 -11.78
C ALA A 106 19.17 -10.27 -10.33
N ILE A 107 18.70 -9.15 -9.80
CA ILE A 107 18.91 -8.74 -8.41
C ILE A 107 17.57 -8.36 -7.81
N VAL A 108 17.35 -8.75 -6.56
CA VAL A 108 16.24 -8.30 -5.73
C VAL A 108 16.72 -7.10 -4.90
N GLY A 109 16.02 -5.98 -5.02
CA GLY A 109 16.26 -4.76 -4.26
C GLY A 109 15.10 -4.44 -3.34
N THR A 110 15.41 -3.91 -2.16
CA THR A 110 14.43 -3.35 -1.22
C THR A 110 14.67 -1.86 -1.06
N ALA A 111 13.61 -1.08 -0.85
CA ALA A 111 13.68 0.37 -0.77
C ALA A 111 13.25 0.83 0.63
N THR A 112 14.02 1.76 1.20
CA THR A 112 13.58 2.55 2.35
C THR A 112 13.40 4.00 1.93
N PHE A 113 12.53 4.71 2.64
CA PHE A 113 12.24 6.11 2.37
C PHE A 113 12.39 6.94 3.62
N ASN A 114 12.74 8.21 3.42
CA ASN A 114 12.74 9.21 4.47
C ASN A 114 12.18 10.53 3.94
N VAL A 115 11.55 11.29 4.84
CA VAL A 115 10.98 12.61 4.55
C VAL A 115 11.68 13.64 5.41
N ALA A 116 12.18 14.71 4.77
CA ALA A 116 12.86 15.82 5.43
C ALA A 116 12.20 17.15 5.09
N PRO A 117 12.03 18.08 6.04
CA PRO A 117 12.35 17.95 7.47
C PRO A 117 11.38 17.02 8.20
N PHE A 118 11.83 16.38 9.29
CA PHE A 118 11.03 15.39 10.04
C PHE A 118 9.66 15.92 10.49
N LYS A 119 9.59 17.19 10.86
CA LYS A 119 8.35 17.89 11.21
C LYS A 119 7.28 17.93 10.11
N ALA A 120 7.67 17.79 8.85
CA ALA A 120 6.74 17.70 7.73
C ALA A 120 6.39 16.25 7.37
N GLY A 121 7.14 15.27 7.89
CA GLY A 121 6.91 13.86 7.63
C GLY A 121 5.57 13.36 8.17
N GLU A 122 5.08 13.92 9.29
CA GLU A 122 3.78 13.55 9.87
C GLU A 122 2.60 13.93 8.97
N TYR A 123 2.75 15.01 8.20
CA TYR A 123 1.73 15.50 7.26
C TYR A 123 1.95 15.00 5.83
N PHE A 124 3.04 14.26 5.58
CA PHE A 124 3.36 13.70 4.28
C PHE A 124 2.83 12.27 4.19
N SER A 125 1.65 12.13 3.59
CA SER A 125 1.02 10.82 3.43
C SER A 125 1.36 10.25 2.06
N LYS A 126 2.20 9.21 2.05
CA LYS A 126 2.43 8.40 0.86
C LYS A 126 1.26 7.43 0.68
N ILE A 127 0.52 7.56 -0.41
CA ILE A 127 -0.67 6.73 -0.67
C ILE A 127 -0.26 5.31 -1.16
N GLU A 128 0.89 5.15 -1.82
CA GLU A 128 1.27 3.86 -2.39
C GLU A 128 2.34 3.09 -1.59
N CYS A 129 1.88 1.95 -1.05
CA CYS A 129 2.64 0.90 -0.38
C CYS A 129 3.60 0.15 -1.32
N PHE A 130 4.68 0.79 -1.74
CA PHE A 130 5.91 0.10 -2.17
C PHE A 130 6.87 -0.20 -1.02
N CYS A 131 6.56 0.28 0.19
CA CYS A 131 7.52 0.34 1.30
C CYS A 131 8.03 -1.02 1.77
N PHE A 132 7.44 -2.13 1.31
CA PHE A 132 7.86 -3.48 1.68
C PHE A 132 7.91 -4.44 0.49
N THR A 133 7.75 -3.94 -0.73
CA THR A 133 7.68 -4.80 -1.91
C THR A 133 9.05 -4.87 -2.55
N GLU A 134 9.73 -5.98 -2.30
CA GLU A 134 10.94 -6.34 -3.01
C GLU A 134 10.74 -6.21 -4.52
N GLN A 135 11.64 -5.49 -5.17
CA GLN A 135 11.62 -5.30 -6.61
C GLN A 135 12.68 -6.21 -7.24
N VAL A 136 12.28 -7.00 -8.23
CA VAL A 136 13.20 -7.88 -8.95
C VAL A 136 13.43 -7.32 -10.34
N LEU A 137 14.67 -6.91 -10.61
CA LEU A 137 15.05 -6.40 -11.92
C LEU A 137 15.95 -7.38 -12.64
N LYS A 138 15.57 -7.76 -13.87
CA LYS A 138 16.41 -8.56 -14.77
C LYS A 138 17.64 -7.77 -15.24
N PRO A 139 18.68 -8.43 -15.74
CA PRO A 139 19.84 -7.77 -16.32
C PRO A 139 19.44 -6.74 -17.38
N GLY A 140 19.92 -5.50 -17.28
CA GLY A 140 19.62 -4.41 -18.22
C GLY A 140 18.17 -3.91 -18.20
N GLN A 141 17.30 -4.45 -17.36
CA GLN A 141 15.90 -4.03 -17.30
C GLN A 141 15.79 -2.65 -16.65
N THR A 142 15.01 -1.78 -17.29
CA THR A 142 14.61 -0.48 -16.74
C THR A 142 13.12 -0.50 -16.45
N VAL A 143 12.72 -0.03 -15.27
CA VAL A 143 11.32 0.12 -14.87
C VAL A 143 11.05 1.53 -14.39
N GLN A 144 9.84 2.02 -14.66
CA GLN A 144 9.34 3.26 -14.08
C GLN A 144 8.41 2.91 -12.92
N MET A 145 8.68 3.50 -11.75
CA MET A 145 7.94 3.30 -10.53
C MET A 145 7.20 4.60 -10.17
N PRO A 146 5.87 4.66 -10.37
CA PRO A 146 5.08 5.78 -9.91
C PRO A 146 5.02 5.79 -8.37
N VAL A 147 4.99 6.98 -7.80
CA VAL A 147 4.77 7.22 -6.37
C VAL A 147 3.71 8.29 -6.24
N THR A 148 2.55 7.88 -5.72
CA THR A 148 1.44 8.76 -5.40
C THR A 148 1.55 9.24 -3.95
N PHE A 149 1.45 10.55 -3.74
CA PHE A 149 1.54 11.19 -2.43
C PHE A 149 0.68 12.45 -2.35
N PHE A 150 0.38 12.90 -1.14
CA PHE A 150 -0.21 14.22 -0.89
C PHE A 150 0.36 14.80 0.41
N VAL A 151 0.24 16.11 0.56
CA VAL A 151 0.63 16.82 1.79
C VAL A 151 -0.65 17.31 2.46
N ASP A 152 -0.85 16.92 3.72
CA ASP A 152 -2.03 17.33 4.48
C ASP A 152 -1.98 18.84 4.80
N PRO A 153 -3.04 19.62 4.49
CA PRO A 153 -3.12 21.04 4.84
C PRO A 153 -3.01 21.33 6.34
N ALA A 154 -3.17 20.34 7.22
CA ALA A 154 -2.93 20.46 8.65
C ALA A 154 -1.51 20.92 9.02
N ILE A 155 -0.52 20.74 8.12
CA ILE A 155 0.85 21.26 8.31
C ILE A 155 0.90 22.78 8.57
N LEU A 156 -0.09 23.54 8.07
CA LEU A 156 -0.18 24.97 8.31
C LEU A 156 -0.76 25.36 9.67
N LYS A 157 -1.49 24.44 10.31
CA LYS A 157 -2.11 24.67 11.62
C LYS A 157 -1.12 24.46 12.76
N ASP A 158 -0.09 23.64 12.51
CA ASP A 158 0.96 23.38 13.48
C ASP A 158 2.05 24.46 13.41
N ARG A 159 2.28 25.11 14.56
CA ARG A 159 3.25 26.20 14.71
C ARG A 159 4.68 25.77 14.38
N ASN A 160 5.00 24.48 14.55
CA ASN A 160 6.35 23.97 14.32
C ASN A 160 6.64 23.67 12.84
N SER A 161 5.61 23.46 12.03
CA SER A 161 5.72 22.99 10.64
C SER A 161 5.13 23.95 9.60
N ALA A 162 4.42 25.00 10.01
CA ALA A 162 3.85 26.02 9.14
C ALA A 162 4.88 26.80 8.28
N ASP A 163 6.17 26.80 8.66
CA ASP A 163 7.27 27.43 7.91
C ASP A 163 7.83 26.53 6.79
N VAL A 164 7.41 25.26 6.71
CA VAL A 164 7.94 24.31 5.74
C VAL A 164 7.37 24.56 4.34
N LYS A 165 8.21 25.13 3.47
CA LYS A 165 7.89 25.33 2.04
C LYS A 165 8.46 24.26 1.12
N THR A 166 9.46 23.52 1.61
CA THR A 166 10.16 22.50 0.83
C THR A 166 10.24 21.20 1.62
N ILE A 167 9.73 20.13 1.04
CA ILE A 167 9.78 18.78 1.59
C ILE A 167 10.66 17.94 0.66
N THR A 168 11.67 17.26 1.19
CA THR A 168 12.48 16.32 0.42
C THR A 168 12.03 14.90 0.72
N LEU A 169 11.60 14.18 -0.31
CA LEU A 169 11.33 12.75 -0.28
C LEU A 169 12.57 12.03 -0.84
N SER A 170 13.33 11.42 0.06
CA SER A 170 14.52 10.64 -0.27
C SER A 170 14.19 9.15 -0.26
N TYR A 171 14.53 8.47 -1.35
CA TYR A 171 14.49 7.01 -1.46
C TYR A 171 15.90 6.45 -1.50
N THR A 172 16.14 5.38 -0.75
CA THR A 172 17.39 4.63 -0.80
C THR A 172 17.12 3.16 -1.06
N PHE A 173 17.70 2.62 -2.14
CA PHE A 173 17.63 1.19 -2.45
C PHE A 173 18.83 0.42 -1.90
N PHE A 174 18.54 -0.77 -1.37
CA PHE A 174 19.50 -1.73 -0.84
C PHE A 174 19.31 -3.07 -1.55
N ALA A 175 20.36 -3.87 -1.65
CA ALA A 175 20.20 -5.27 -2.05
C ALA A 175 19.41 -6.01 -0.97
N SER A 176 18.42 -6.81 -1.36
CA SER A 176 17.72 -7.67 -0.39
C SER A 176 18.65 -8.80 0.07
N ASP A 177 18.51 -9.22 1.31
CA ASP A 177 19.19 -10.41 1.83
C ASP A 177 18.65 -11.69 1.17
N ASP A 178 17.38 -11.69 0.75
CA ASP A 178 16.78 -12.78 -0.01
C ASP A 178 16.85 -12.49 -1.53
N GLN A 179 17.55 -13.38 -2.24
CA GLN A 179 17.70 -13.33 -3.70
C GLN A 179 16.98 -14.50 -4.40
N SER A 180 16.15 -15.26 -3.66
CA SER A 180 15.45 -16.45 -4.15
C SER A 180 14.58 -16.16 -5.38
N GLU A 181 13.92 -15.00 -5.44
CA GLU A 181 13.14 -14.58 -6.59
C GLU A 181 14.00 -14.32 -7.84
N ALA A 182 15.19 -13.74 -7.67
CA ALA A 182 16.15 -13.59 -8.76
C ALA A 182 16.67 -14.94 -9.27
N LEU A 183 16.82 -15.94 -8.38
CA LEU A 183 17.20 -17.30 -8.73
C LEU A 183 16.10 -18.03 -9.54
N LYS A 184 14.83 -17.88 -9.16
CA LYS A 184 13.68 -18.44 -9.90
C LYS A 184 13.61 -17.92 -11.34
N LEU A 185 13.88 -16.63 -11.54
CA LEU A 185 13.92 -16.01 -12.88
C LEU A 185 15.06 -16.57 -13.74
N LYS A 186 16.23 -16.85 -13.16
CA LYS A 186 17.33 -17.52 -13.86
C LYS A 186 16.94 -18.94 -14.28
N THR A 187 16.32 -19.71 -13.39
CA THR A 187 15.89 -21.09 -13.68
C THR A 187 14.85 -21.16 -14.80
N SER A 188 13.87 -20.26 -14.81
CA SER A 188 12.86 -20.19 -15.89
C SER A 188 13.49 -19.88 -17.27
N GLN A 189 14.49 -18.98 -17.33
CA GLN A 189 15.21 -18.70 -18.57
C GLN A 189 16.09 -19.87 -19.05
N VAL A 190 16.65 -20.66 -18.13
CA VAL A 190 17.44 -21.86 -18.46
C VAL A 190 16.55 -22.98 -19.01
N ILE A 191 15.36 -23.19 -18.42
CA ILE A 191 14.39 -24.19 -18.91
C ILE A 191 13.90 -23.84 -20.33
N SER A 192 13.63 -22.56 -20.62
CA SER A 192 13.23 -22.11 -21.96
C SER A 192 14.33 -22.26 -23.02
N LYS A 193 15.60 -22.03 -22.67
CA LYS A 193 16.73 -22.26 -23.59
C LYS A 193 17.07 -23.74 -23.78
N GLY A 194 16.76 -24.61 -22.82
CA GLY A 194 17.08 -26.04 -22.84
C GLY A 194 16.15 -26.91 -23.72
N GLN A 195 14.95 -26.44 -24.08
CA GLN A 195 14.00 -27.20 -24.92
C GLN A 195 14.19 -27.00 -26.44
N GLY A 196 15.14 -26.18 -26.87
CA GLY A 196 15.40 -25.91 -28.28
C GLY A 196 16.32 -26.91 -29.00
N SER A 197 16.99 -27.83 -28.30
CA SER A 197 18.06 -28.66 -28.90
C SER A 197 17.78 -30.17 -28.95
N THR A 198 16.58 -30.65 -28.62
CA THR A 198 16.28 -32.11 -28.52
C THR A 198 15.27 -32.65 -29.53
N LEU A 199 14.97 -31.92 -30.62
CA LEU A 199 13.99 -32.36 -31.64
C LEU A 199 14.57 -32.52 -33.07
N SER A 200 15.87 -32.82 -33.24
CA SER A 200 16.45 -32.99 -34.59
C SER A 200 17.40 -34.18 -34.77
N SER A 201 17.23 -35.29 -34.05
CA SER A 201 17.95 -36.54 -34.38
C SER A 201 17.33 -37.75 -33.70
N ARG A 202 16.36 -38.38 -34.37
CA ARG A 202 16.11 -39.83 -34.39
C ARG A 202 14.85 -40.12 -35.19
N GLU A 203 15.01 -40.29 -36.50
CA GLU A 203 14.21 -41.21 -37.31
C GLU A 203 14.99 -41.47 -38.61
N VAL A 204 15.99 -42.36 -38.55
CA VAL A 204 16.55 -43.00 -39.75
C VAL A 204 16.36 -44.49 -39.55
N ILE A 205 15.24 -44.97 -40.11
CA ILE A 205 14.89 -46.38 -40.26
C ILE A 205 15.74 -46.93 -41.42
N PRO A 206 16.59 -47.96 -41.24
CA PRO A 206 17.18 -48.65 -42.38
C PRO A 206 16.16 -49.58 -43.04
N LYS A 207 16.18 -49.55 -44.37
CA LYS A 207 15.34 -50.33 -45.30
C LYS A 207 15.58 -51.84 -45.19
N GLY A 208 14.53 -52.60 -45.50
CA GLY A 208 14.63 -53.99 -45.95
C GLY A 208 15.08 -54.13 -47.40
#